data_AF-V2Y222-F1
#
_entry.id   AF-V2Y222-F1
#
_cell.length_a   1.000
_cell.length_b   1.000
_cell.length_c   1.000
_cell.angle_alpha   90.00
_cell.angle_beta   90.00
_cell.angle_gamma   90.00
#
_symmetry.space_group_name_H-M   'P 1'
#
loop_
_entity.id
_entity.type
_entity.pdbx_description
1 polymer ?
#
loop_
_entity_poly.entity_id
_entity_poly.type
_entity_poly.pdbx_seq_one_letter_code
_entity_poly.pdbx_strand_id
1 'polypeptide(L)'
;MLFEEIMESHKEKKIISLCKKLIKKCSFTSSTDVTNLCELAYWLYVVGDDENALKVCELTNIDIPAKINYNVWDFILFIWGLEAHIYNEKGKTADKEFRVEQMKKVWSTPKNSNDTEEKAWAFMQKILNRQTFESVCDVKEIEKNEAAGDKKSADFYRFIALYSMISYGITGFCPDLVDKWEDLNGKIMEYIGCLR
;
A
#
# COMPACT_ATOMS: atom_id res chain seq x y z
N MET A 1 19.16 -10.64 6.81
CA MET A 1 20.07 -9.47 6.86
C MET A 1 19.31 -8.15 6.77
N LEU A 2 18.43 -7.93 5.78
CA LEU A 2 17.67 -6.67 5.67
C LEU A 2 16.86 -6.32 6.93
N PHE A 3 16.06 -7.26 7.45
CA PHE A 3 15.21 -6.97 8.62
C PHE A 3 16.02 -6.78 9.91
N GLU A 4 17.16 -7.47 10.05
CA GLU A 4 18.10 -7.26 11.14
C GLU A 4 18.72 -5.85 11.07
N GLU A 5 19.19 -5.43 9.90
CA GLU A 5 19.75 -4.09 9.68
C GLU A 5 18.74 -2.98 9.98
N ILE A 6 17.51 -3.12 9.49
CA ILE A 6 16.41 -2.18 9.80
C ILE A 6 16.14 -2.17 11.31
N MET A 7 16.15 -3.33 11.96
CA MET A 7 15.91 -3.40 13.41
C MET A 7 17.03 -2.74 14.22
N GLU A 8 18.26 -2.74 13.73
CA GLU A 8 19.42 -2.09 14.38
C GLU A 8 19.43 -0.56 14.17
N SER A 9 18.90 -0.07 13.06
CA SER A 9 18.88 1.37 12.73
C SER A 9 17.65 2.13 13.26
N HIS A 10 16.59 1.44 13.68
CA HIS A 10 15.33 2.03 14.14
C HIS A 10 15.07 1.82 15.64
N LYS A 11 14.34 2.76 16.28
CA LYS A 11 13.98 2.68 17.72
C LYS A 11 12.48 2.42 17.94
N GLU A 12 11.69 2.54 16.89
CA GLU A 12 10.25 2.46 16.88
C GLU A 12 9.83 1.01 17.19
N LYS A 13 9.15 0.82 18.33
CA LYS A 13 8.74 -0.51 18.80
C LYS A 13 7.95 -1.29 17.76
N LYS A 14 7.16 -0.60 16.93
CA LYS A 14 6.35 -1.21 15.87
C LYS A 14 7.22 -1.76 14.74
N ILE A 15 8.20 -0.99 14.25
CA ILE A 15 9.18 -1.42 13.24
C ILE A 15 9.99 -2.62 13.76
N ILE A 16 10.57 -2.51 14.96
CA ILE A 16 11.34 -3.60 15.59
C ILE A 16 10.49 -4.87 15.72
N SER A 17 9.23 -4.75 16.14
CA SER A 17 8.30 -5.88 16.29
C SER A 17 7.99 -6.56 14.96
N LEU A 18 7.77 -5.78 13.90
CA LEU A 18 7.51 -6.30 12.55
C LEU A 18 8.74 -7.02 11.99
N CYS A 19 9.94 -6.41 12.10
CA CYS A 19 11.19 -7.07 11.70
C CYS A 19 11.37 -8.41 12.42
N LYS A 20 11.15 -8.49 13.74
CA LYS A 20 11.23 -9.75 14.50
C LYS A 20 10.27 -10.83 14.01
N LYS A 21 9.08 -10.46 13.54
CA LYS A 21 8.13 -11.43 12.96
C LYS A 21 8.64 -11.92 11.60
N LEU A 22 9.10 -11.02 10.74
CA LEU A 22 9.54 -11.31 9.39
C LEU A 22 10.87 -12.10 9.34
N ILE A 23 11.77 -11.87 10.31
CA ILE A 23 13.00 -12.68 10.49
C ILE A 23 12.66 -14.14 10.78
N LYS A 24 11.61 -14.40 11.58
CA LYS A 24 11.19 -15.78 11.89
C LYS A 24 10.61 -16.48 10.68
N LYS A 25 9.79 -15.76 9.91
CA LYS A 25 9.13 -16.27 8.70
C LYS A 25 8.66 -15.11 7.83
N CYS A 26 8.95 -15.20 6.55
CA CYS A 26 8.42 -14.29 5.53
C CYS A 26 8.03 -15.13 4.31
N SER A 27 6.73 -15.34 4.08
CA SER A 27 6.20 -16.08 2.94
C SER A 27 5.21 -15.22 2.15
N PHE A 28 5.39 -15.17 0.83
CA PHE A 28 4.50 -14.47 -0.09
C PHE A 28 3.19 -15.22 -0.40
N THR A 29 2.92 -16.33 0.29
CA THR A 29 1.64 -17.05 0.22
C THR A 29 0.85 -16.99 1.53
N SER A 30 1.43 -16.42 2.59
CA SER A 30 0.82 -16.25 3.90
C SER A 30 0.29 -14.83 4.02
N SER A 31 -1.04 -14.68 4.20
CA SER A 31 -1.64 -13.35 4.36
C SER A 31 -1.02 -12.59 5.53
N THR A 32 -0.83 -13.26 6.68
CA THR A 32 -0.18 -12.67 7.86
C THR A 32 1.23 -12.14 7.58
N ASP A 33 2.04 -12.89 6.83
CA ASP A 33 3.44 -12.50 6.59
C ASP A 33 3.48 -11.29 5.64
N VAL A 34 2.66 -11.29 4.58
CA VAL A 34 2.57 -10.17 3.65
C VAL A 34 1.93 -8.94 4.28
N THR A 35 0.95 -9.09 5.19
CA THR A 35 0.43 -7.97 5.98
C THR A 35 1.52 -7.37 6.86
N ASN A 36 2.34 -8.17 7.56
CA ASN A 36 3.45 -7.64 8.34
C ASN A 36 4.48 -6.92 7.45
N LEU A 37 4.72 -7.42 6.24
CA LEU A 37 5.62 -6.79 5.27
C LEU A 37 5.08 -5.44 4.78
N CYS A 38 3.77 -5.38 4.47
CA CYS A 38 3.07 -4.16 4.11
C CYS A 38 3.12 -3.14 5.24
N GLU A 39 2.77 -3.53 6.47
CA GLU A 39 2.88 -2.65 7.63
C GLU A 39 4.31 -2.13 7.82
N LEU A 40 5.33 -2.97 7.62
CA LEU A 40 6.72 -2.56 7.77
C LEU A 40 7.11 -1.51 6.72
N ALA A 41 6.78 -1.75 5.45
CA ALA A 41 7.08 -0.81 4.36
C ALA A 41 6.45 0.56 4.61
N TYR A 42 5.17 0.59 5.00
CA TYR A 42 4.48 1.85 5.28
C TYR A 42 4.98 2.54 6.55
N TRP A 43 5.31 1.80 7.62
CA TRP A 43 5.91 2.44 8.81
C TRP A 43 7.28 3.06 8.52
N LEU A 44 8.11 2.40 7.70
CA LEU A 44 9.39 2.96 7.26
C LEU A 44 9.20 4.25 6.46
N TYR A 45 8.24 4.27 5.54
CA TYR A 45 7.88 5.47 4.79
C TYR A 45 7.33 6.58 5.71
N VAL A 46 6.44 6.24 6.66
CA VAL A 46 5.91 7.20 7.65
C VAL A 46 7.03 7.87 8.44
N VAL A 47 8.05 7.13 8.89
CA VAL A 47 9.19 7.71 9.63
C VAL A 47 10.22 8.40 8.73
N GLY A 48 10.01 8.40 7.40
CA GLY A 48 10.88 9.05 6.42
C GLY A 48 12.11 8.25 6.02
N ASP A 49 12.12 6.93 6.24
CA ASP A 49 13.15 6.02 5.76
C ASP A 49 12.73 5.37 4.42
N ASP A 50 12.66 6.21 3.39
CA ASP A 50 12.22 5.82 2.05
C ASP A 50 13.18 4.81 1.40
N GLU A 51 14.44 4.77 1.84
CA GLU A 51 15.43 3.82 1.33
C GLU A 51 15.10 2.41 1.81
N ASN A 52 14.90 2.21 3.11
CA ASN A 52 14.54 0.89 3.62
C ASN A 52 13.09 0.53 3.30
N ALA A 53 12.17 1.50 3.24
CA ALA A 53 10.81 1.26 2.74
C ALA A 53 10.85 0.67 1.32
N LEU A 54 11.66 1.25 0.44
CA LEU A 54 11.82 0.78 -0.94
C LEU A 54 12.44 -0.63 -1.00
N LYS A 55 13.51 -0.90 -0.24
CA LYS A 55 14.13 -2.23 -0.16
C LYS A 55 13.12 -3.29 0.30
N VAL A 56 12.26 -2.96 1.27
CA VAL A 56 11.19 -3.86 1.73
C VAL A 56 10.14 -4.07 0.63
N CYS A 57 9.78 -3.02 -0.12
CA CYS A 57 8.85 -3.17 -1.24
C CYS A 57 9.37 -4.11 -2.31
N GLU A 58 10.65 -3.96 -2.68
CA GLU A 58 11.30 -4.73 -3.73
C GLU A 58 11.35 -6.25 -3.44
N LEU A 59 11.25 -6.67 -2.17
CA LEU A 59 11.10 -8.09 -1.81
C LEU A 59 9.86 -8.73 -2.42
N THR A 60 8.82 -7.94 -2.71
CA THR A 60 7.55 -8.42 -3.30
C THR A 60 7.54 -8.39 -4.82
N ASN A 61 8.68 -8.16 -5.47
CA ASN A 61 8.84 -8.15 -6.92
C ASN A 61 8.89 -9.58 -7.48
N ILE A 62 7.85 -10.35 -7.18
CA ILE A 62 7.68 -11.75 -7.53
C ILE A 62 6.78 -11.89 -8.77
N ASP A 63 6.87 -13.04 -9.42
CA ASP A 63 6.03 -13.36 -10.58
C ASP A 63 4.54 -13.36 -10.21
N ILE A 64 3.73 -12.82 -11.13
CA ILE A 64 2.27 -12.84 -11.00
C ILE A 64 1.77 -14.28 -11.24
N PRO A 65 1.06 -14.90 -10.29
CA PRO A 65 0.58 -16.26 -10.43
C PRO A 65 -0.60 -16.31 -11.40
N ALA A 66 -0.80 -17.46 -12.05
CA ALA A 66 -1.95 -17.69 -12.94
C ALA A 66 -3.31 -17.54 -12.24
N LYS A 67 -3.35 -17.65 -10.91
CA LYS A 67 -4.55 -17.41 -10.09
C LYS A 67 -4.21 -16.51 -8.92
N ILE A 68 -4.89 -15.38 -8.84
CA ILE A 68 -4.68 -14.39 -7.77
C ILE A 68 -5.46 -14.79 -6.51
N ASN A 69 -4.75 -14.86 -5.38
CA ASN A 69 -5.36 -14.94 -4.05
C ASN A 69 -5.36 -13.54 -3.43
N TYR A 70 -6.49 -12.83 -3.54
CA TYR A 70 -6.59 -11.44 -3.09
C TYR A 70 -6.40 -11.25 -1.58
N ASN A 71 -6.60 -12.29 -0.74
CA ASN A 71 -6.24 -12.23 0.68
C ASN A 71 -4.74 -11.98 0.94
N VAL A 72 -3.90 -12.19 -0.07
CA VAL A 72 -2.45 -11.94 -0.06
C VAL A 72 -2.11 -10.80 -1.01
N TRP A 73 -2.64 -10.88 -2.24
CA TRP A 73 -2.28 -9.96 -3.31
C TRP A 73 -2.78 -8.54 -3.12
N ASP A 74 -3.84 -8.29 -2.33
CA ASP A 74 -4.22 -6.92 -1.97
C ASP A 74 -3.08 -6.20 -1.23
N PHE A 75 -2.42 -6.89 -0.30
CA PHE A 75 -1.26 -6.33 0.41
C PHE A 75 -0.03 -6.19 -0.49
N ILE A 76 0.21 -7.11 -1.42
CA ILE A 76 1.29 -6.97 -2.42
C ILE A 76 1.03 -5.74 -3.31
N LEU A 77 -0.22 -5.53 -3.74
CA LEU A 77 -0.60 -4.36 -4.54
C LEU A 77 -0.43 -3.06 -3.76
N PHE A 78 -0.73 -3.03 -2.46
CA PHE A 78 -0.45 -1.86 -1.62
C PHE A 78 1.05 -1.58 -1.48
N ILE A 79 1.88 -2.62 -1.38
CA ILE A 79 3.34 -2.50 -1.38
C ILE A 79 3.85 -1.98 -2.72
N TRP A 80 3.37 -2.53 -3.84
CA TRP A 80 3.71 -2.06 -5.19
C TRP A 80 3.25 -0.62 -5.45
N GLY A 81 2.11 -0.23 -4.89
CA GLY A 81 1.64 1.15 -4.93
C GLY A 81 2.57 2.10 -4.18
N LEU A 82 3.05 1.70 -2.99
CA LEU A 82 4.05 2.47 -2.24
C LEU A 82 5.39 2.56 -2.99
N GLU A 83 5.84 1.45 -3.59
CA GLU A 83 7.05 1.43 -4.43
C GLU A 83 6.95 2.43 -5.59
N ALA A 84 5.84 2.40 -6.33
CA ALA A 84 5.58 3.35 -7.42
C ALA A 84 5.54 4.80 -6.92
N HIS A 85 4.98 5.03 -5.73
CA HIS A 85 4.91 6.36 -5.13
C HIS A 85 6.30 6.90 -4.79
N ILE A 86 7.14 6.10 -4.12
CA ILE A 86 8.53 6.46 -3.81
C ILE A 86 9.34 6.69 -5.10
N TYR A 87 9.13 5.89 -6.14
CA TYR A 87 9.75 6.14 -7.45
C TYR A 87 9.31 7.47 -8.05
N ASN A 88 8.03 7.82 -7.95
CA ASN A 88 7.51 9.09 -8.42
C ASN A 88 8.11 10.28 -7.66
N GLU A 89 8.19 10.20 -6.32
CA GLU A 89 8.83 11.23 -5.49
C GLU A 89 10.32 11.42 -5.85
N LYS A 90 11.01 10.33 -6.23
CA LYS A 90 12.42 10.35 -6.67
C LYS A 90 12.60 10.71 -8.15
N GLY A 91 11.53 11.06 -8.86
CA GLY A 91 11.58 11.41 -10.30
C GLY A 91 11.86 10.22 -11.24
N LYS A 92 11.71 8.99 -10.75
CA LYS A 92 11.93 7.75 -11.52
C LYS A 92 10.65 7.32 -12.25
N THR A 93 10.25 8.11 -13.24
CA THR A 93 8.97 7.92 -13.95
C THR A 93 8.84 6.55 -14.62
N ALA A 94 9.89 6.04 -15.26
CA ALA A 94 9.86 4.73 -15.92
C ALA A 94 9.63 3.57 -14.93
N ASP A 95 10.29 3.61 -13.77
CA ASP A 95 10.12 2.58 -12.73
C ASP A 95 8.72 2.62 -12.12
N LYS A 96 8.18 3.83 -11.90
CA LYS A 96 6.78 4.04 -11.49
C LYS A 96 5.80 3.48 -12.52
N GLU A 97 5.95 3.82 -13.79
CA GLU A 97 5.06 3.35 -14.87
C GLU A 97 5.10 1.83 -15.01
N PHE A 98 6.30 1.23 -14.97
CA PHE A 98 6.46 -0.21 -14.97
C PHE A 98 5.69 -0.87 -13.82
N ARG A 99 5.82 -0.33 -12.60
CA ARG A 99 5.13 -0.87 -11.42
C ARG A 99 3.62 -0.78 -11.54
N VAL A 100 3.10 0.36 -12.00
CA VAL A 100 1.65 0.55 -12.25
C VAL A 100 1.14 -0.41 -13.32
N GLU A 101 1.93 -0.69 -14.37
CA GLU A 101 1.58 -1.70 -15.38
C GLU A 101 1.50 -3.11 -14.76
N GLN A 102 2.41 -3.49 -13.86
CA GLN A 102 2.32 -4.78 -13.16
C GLN A 102 1.08 -4.86 -12.27
N MET A 103 0.74 -3.78 -11.55
CA MET A 103 -0.51 -3.73 -10.78
C MET A 103 -1.73 -3.95 -11.67
N LYS A 104 -1.77 -3.32 -12.85
CA LYS A 104 -2.82 -3.54 -13.84
C LYS A 104 -2.89 -5.00 -14.30
N LYS A 105 -1.75 -5.66 -14.55
CA LYS A 105 -1.69 -7.08 -14.94
C LYS A 105 -2.30 -8.01 -13.88
N VAL A 106 -2.05 -7.74 -12.60
CA VAL A 106 -2.69 -8.49 -11.50
C VAL A 106 -4.21 -8.30 -11.55
N TRP A 107 -4.68 -7.06 -11.65
CA TRP A 107 -6.11 -6.73 -11.71
C TRP A 107 -6.82 -7.25 -12.97
N SER A 108 -6.10 -7.40 -14.08
CA SER A 108 -6.61 -7.97 -15.32
C SER A 108 -6.40 -9.49 -15.41
N THR A 109 -5.90 -10.16 -14.37
CA THR A 109 -5.71 -11.61 -14.41
C THR A 109 -7.07 -12.35 -14.43
N PRO A 110 -7.37 -13.16 -15.47
CA PRO A 110 -8.64 -13.86 -15.59
C PRO A 110 -8.87 -14.86 -14.43
N LYS A 111 -10.12 -14.96 -13.94
CA LYS A 111 -10.42 -15.84 -12.80
C LYS A 111 -10.44 -17.33 -13.16
N ASN A 112 -10.71 -17.64 -14.42
CA ASN A 112 -10.82 -19.00 -14.97
C ASN A 112 -10.70 -18.97 -16.50
N SER A 113 -10.70 -20.15 -17.13
CA SER A 113 -10.53 -20.32 -18.58
C SER A 113 -11.63 -19.69 -19.46
N ASN A 114 -12.78 -19.31 -18.88
CA ASN A 114 -13.88 -18.69 -19.61
C ASN A 114 -13.88 -17.16 -19.51
N ASP A 115 -12.93 -16.61 -18.73
CA ASP A 115 -12.77 -15.18 -18.49
C ASP A 115 -11.63 -14.63 -19.37
N THR A 116 -11.64 -13.32 -19.64
CA THR A 116 -10.59 -12.67 -20.44
C THR A 116 -9.98 -11.51 -19.66
N GLU A 117 -8.79 -11.06 -20.07
CA GLU A 117 -8.13 -9.94 -19.41
C GLU A 117 -8.98 -8.67 -19.47
N GLU A 118 -9.68 -8.43 -20.58
CA GLU A 118 -10.56 -7.28 -20.77
C GLU A 118 -11.76 -7.33 -19.82
N LYS A 119 -12.34 -8.53 -19.61
CA LYS A 119 -13.48 -8.71 -18.69
C LYS A 119 -13.04 -8.54 -17.24
N ALA A 120 -11.90 -9.12 -16.86
CA ALA A 120 -11.32 -8.97 -15.53
C ALA A 120 -11.00 -7.50 -15.24
N TRP A 121 -10.36 -6.82 -16.19
CA TRP A 121 -10.05 -5.40 -16.10
C TRP A 121 -11.30 -4.54 -16.02
N ALA A 122 -12.30 -4.76 -16.88
CA ALA A 122 -13.56 -4.02 -16.85
C ALA A 122 -14.31 -4.19 -15.52
N PHE A 123 -14.22 -5.37 -14.90
CA PHE A 123 -14.74 -5.58 -13.55
C PHE A 123 -13.97 -4.76 -12.50
N MET A 124 -12.64 -4.78 -12.54
CA MET A 124 -11.81 -3.99 -11.62
C MET A 124 -12.02 -2.49 -11.79
N GLN A 125 -12.19 -1.99 -13.02
CA GLN A 125 -12.54 -0.59 -13.27
C GLN A 125 -13.84 -0.17 -12.57
N LYS A 126 -14.85 -1.06 -12.46
CA LYS A 126 -16.07 -0.75 -11.69
C LYS A 126 -15.79 -0.59 -10.19
N ILE A 127 -14.78 -1.27 -9.66
CA ILE A 127 -14.37 -1.14 -8.25
C ILE A 127 -13.55 0.14 -8.06
N LEU A 128 -12.60 0.41 -8.95
CA LEU A 128 -11.75 1.61 -8.92
C LEU A 128 -12.58 2.89 -9.10
N ASN A 129 -13.59 2.88 -9.99
CA ASN A 129 -14.51 4.00 -10.18
C ASN A 129 -15.40 4.31 -8.96
N ARG A 130 -15.45 3.42 -7.96
CA ARG A 130 -16.18 3.64 -6.70
C ARG A 130 -15.28 4.15 -5.58
N GLN A 131 -13.97 4.15 -5.77
CA GLN A 131 -13.04 4.72 -4.80
C GLN A 131 -13.14 6.24 -4.91
N THR A 132 -13.60 6.88 -3.85
CA THR A 132 -13.62 8.34 -3.72
C THR A 132 -12.56 8.79 -2.73
N PHE A 133 -12.16 10.05 -2.81
CA PHE A 133 -11.28 10.69 -1.85
C PHE A 133 -11.73 10.43 -0.41
N GLU A 134 -13.01 10.63 -0.12
CA GLU A 134 -13.56 10.46 1.23
C GLU A 134 -13.54 9.00 1.68
N SER A 135 -13.76 8.04 0.77
CA SER A 135 -13.74 6.62 1.10
C SER A 135 -12.32 6.11 1.34
N VAL A 136 -11.34 6.52 0.54
CA VAL A 136 -9.95 6.04 0.72
C VAL A 136 -9.25 6.69 1.90
N CYS A 137 -9.68 7.88 2.32
CA CYS A 137 -9.11 8.59 3.45
C CYS A 137 -9.67 8.15 4.82
N ASP A 138 -10.66 7.24 4.87
CA ASP A 138 -11.33 6.79 6.10
C ASP A 138 -11.81 7.93 7.03
N VAL A 139 -12.16 9.09 6.45
CA VAL A 139 -12.46 10.34 7.21
C VAL A 139 -13.51 10.11 8.30
N LYS A 140 -14.57 9.38 7.96
CA LYS A 140 -15.69 9.10 8.88
C LYS A 140 -15.27 8.30 10.11
N GLU A 141 -14.43 7.28 9.95
CA GLU A 141 -13.98 6.48 11.09
C GLU A 141 -12.98 7.25 11.94
N ILE A 142 -12.11 8.05 11.32
CA ILE A 142 -11.15 8.91 12.05
C ILE A 142 -11.91 9.94 12.89
N GLU A 143 -12.80 10.73 12.30
CA GLU A 143 -13.59 11.76 13.00
C GLU A 143 -14.40 11.19 14.16
N LYS A 144 -15.02 10.01 13.95
CA LYS A 144 -15.78 9.29 14.99
C LYS A 144 -14.90 8.90 16.18
N ASN A 145 -13.70 8.38 15.94
CA ASN A 145 -12.78 7.99 17.01
C ASN A 145 -12.19 9.20 17.73
N GLU A 146 -11.91 10.29 17.01
CA GLU A 146 -11.46 11.54 17.62
C GLU A 146 -12.52 12.19 18.50
N ALA A 147 -13.77 12.23 18.04
CA ALA A 147 -14.90 12.71 18.84
C ALA A 147 -15.11 11.88 20.13
N ALA A 148 -14.75 10.59 20.10
CA ALA A 148 -14.77 9.71 21.26
C ALA A 148 -13.52 9.81 22.15
N GLY A 149 -12.52 10.62 21.76
CA GLY A 149 -11.23 10.72 22.46
C GLY A 149 -10.31 9.50 22.29
N ASP A 150 -10.63 8.58 21.38
CA ASP A 150 -9.81 7.40 21.07
C ASP A 150 -8.78 7.69 19.98
N LYS A 151 -7.73 8.43 20.36
CA LYS A 151 -6.63 8.78 19.47
C LYS A 151 -5.96 7.54 18.86
N LYS A 152 -5.84 6.45 19.63
CA LYS A 152 -5.16 5.24 19.16
C LYS A 152 -5.90 4.61 17.98
N SER A 153 -7.23 4.52 18.06
CA SER A 153 -8.04 4.01 16.95
C SER A 153 -8.04 4.97 15.78
N ALA A 154 -8.12 6.29 16.02
CA ALA A 154 -8.00 7.30 14.95
C ALA A 154 -6.68 7.16 14.18
N ASP A 155 -5.54 7.02 14.89
CA ASP A 155 -4.22 6.85 14.28
C ASP A 155 -4.10 5.49 13.57
N PHE A 156 -4.75 4.44 14.07
CA PHE A 156 -4.83 3.18 13.34
C PHE A 156 -5.55 3.33 12.00
N TYR A 157 -6.70 4.03 11.95
CA TYR A 157 -7.40 4.30 10.70
C TYR A 157 -6.59 5.18 9.75
N ARG A 158 -5.90 6.22 10.25
CA ARG A 158 -4.96 7.02 9.44
C ARG A 158 -3.92 6.15 8.77
N PHE A 159 -3.30 5.25 9.54
CA PHE A 159 -2.24 4.39 9.04
C PHE A 159 -2.75 3.40 7.97
N ILE A 160 -3.91 2.77 8.18
CA ILE A 160 -4.50 1.85 7.21
C ILE A 160 -4.99 2.59 5.96
N ALA A 161 -5.54 3.80 6.10
CA ALA A 161 -5.99 4.62 4.97
C ALA A 161 -4.86 4.94 4.00
N LEU A 162 -3.63 5.15 4.50
CA LEU A 162 -2.45 5.39 3.65
C LEU A 162 -2.25 4.31 2.58
N TYR A 163 -2.64 3.06 2.86
CA TYR A 163 -2.52 1.96 1.89
C TYR A 163 -3.32 2.25 0.63
N SER A 164 -4.59 2.61 0.79
CA SER A 164 -5.49 2.88 -0.32
C SER A 164 -5.20 4.25 -0.94
N MET A 165 -4.93 5.27 -0.12
CA MET A 165 -4.60 6.62 -0.60
C MET A 165 -3.41 6.61 -1.55
N ILE A 166 -2.30 5.99 -1.12
CA ILE A 166 -1.07 5.95 -1.92
C ILE A 166 -1.24 5.02 -3.12
N SER A 167 -1.66 3.77 -2.88
CA SER A 167 -1.68 2.75 -3.94
C SER A 167 -2.71 3.02 -5.04
N TYR A 168 -3.89 3.53 -4.72
CA TYR A 168 -4.86 3.87 -5.75
C TYR A 168 -4.54 5.22 -6.39
N GLY A 169 -4.12 6.21 -5.58
CA GLY A 169 -3.79 7.55 -6.07
C GLY A 169 -2.68 7.53 -7.13
N ILE A 170 -1.62 6.75 -6.91
CA ILE A 170 -0.46 6.75 -7.82
C ILE A 170 -0.73 6.14 -9.21
N THR A 171 -1.77 5.32 -9.33
CA THR A 171 -2.04 4.52 -10.54
C THR A 171 -2.66 5.31 -11.68
N GLY A 172 -3.40 6.38 -11.35
CA GLY A 172 -4.22 7.09 -12.33
C GLY A 172 -5.48 6.32 -12.78
N PHE A 173 -5.85 5.23 -12.12
CA PHE A 173 -7.02 4.42 -12.51
C PHE A 173 -8.31 4.74 -11.73
N CYS A 174 -8.24 5.57 -10.69
CA CYS A 174 -9.39 6.03 -9.90
C CYS A 174 -9.72 7.48 -10.26
N PRO A 175 -10.77 7.76 -11.05
CA PRO A 175 -11.05 9.10 -11.56
C PRO A 175 -11.16 10.19 -10.49
N ASP A 176 -11.91 9.93 -9.41
CA ASP A 176 -12.08 10.91 -8.32
C ASP A 176 -10.75 11.25 -7.62
N LEU A 177 -9.83 10.28 -7.52
CA LEU A 177 -8.50 10.50 -6.94
C LEU A 177 -7.56 11.24 -7.88
N VAL A 178 -7.70 11.03 -9.20
CA VAL A 178 -6.95 11.79 -10.22
C VAL A 178 -7.37 13.25 -10.19
N ASP A 179 -8.68 13.51 -10.15
CA ASP A 179 -9.23 14.87 -10.12
C ASP A 179 -8.84 15.61 -8.84
N LYS A 180 -8.70 14.89 -7.72
CA LYS A 180 -8.34 15.42 -6.39
C LYS A 180 -6.90 15.10 -5.97
N TRP A 181 -5.98 14.91 -6.93
CA TRP A 181 -4.63 14.45 -6.62
C TRP A 181 -3.87 15.38 -5.64
N GLU A 182 -3.98 16.70 -5.81
CA GLU A 182 -3.31 17.66 -4.92
C GLU A 182 -3.85 17.57 -3.48
N ASP A 183 -5.17 17.47 -3.32
CA ASP A 183 -5.82 17.31 -2.02
C ASP A 183 -5.44 15.96 -1.38
N LEU A 184 -5.41 14.88 -2.17
CA LEU A 184 -5.01 13.56 -1.72
C LEU A 184 -3.56 13.57 -1.21
N ASN A 185 -2.65 14.19 -1.94
CA ASN A 185 -1.26 14.32 -1.53
C ASN A 185 -1.12 15.17 -0.25
N GLY A 186 -1.86 16.27 -0.14
CA GLY A 186 -1.93 17.06 1.09
C GLY A 186 -2.42 16.23 2.29
N LYS A 187 -3.43 15.39 2.08
CA LYS A 187 -4.00 14.52 3.12
C LYS A 187 -3.05 13.37 3.52
N ILE A 188 -2.30 12.80 2.57
CA ILE A 188 -1.24 11.82 2.85
C ILE A 188 -0.20 12.44 3.80
N MET A 189 0.27 13.65 3.49
CA MET A 189 1.26 14.35 4.31
C MET A 189 0.71 14.72 5.69
N GLU A 190 -0.56 15.11 5.78
CA GLU A 190 -1.25 15.32 7.06
C GLU A 190 -1.26 14.05 7.91
N TYR A 191 -1.65 12.90 7.34
CA TYR A 191 -1.72 11.63 8.06
C TYR A 191 -0.35 11.16 8.53
N ILE A 192 0.67 11.26 7.67
CA ILE A 192 2.06 10.98 8.06
C ILE A 192 2.48 11.89 9.21
N GLY A 193 2.15 13.18 9.16
CA GLY A 193 2.44 14.13 10.23
C GLY A 193 1.79 13.78 11.58
N CYS A 194 0.58 13.21 11.57
CA CYS A 194 -0.08 12.74 12.79
C CYS A 194 0.53 11.46 13.38
N LEU A 195 1.16 10.63 12.54
CA LEU A 195 1.67 9.31 12.90
C LEU A 195 3.13 9.29 13.39
N ARG A 196 3.85 10.40 13.20
CA ARG A 196 5.23 10.63 13.69
C ARG A 196 5.22 11.07 15.16
#